data_AF-A0A1Z9AS74-F1
#
_entry.id   AF-A0A1Z9AS74-F1
#
_cell.length_a   1.000
_cell.length_b   1.000
_cell.length_c   1.000
_cell.angle_alpha   90.00
_cell.angle_beta   90.00
_cell.angle_gamma   90.00
#
_symmetry.space_group_name_H-M   'P 1'
#
loop_
_entity.id
_entity.type
_entity.pdbx_description
1 polymer ?
#
loop_
_entity_poly.entity_id
_entity_poly.type
_entity_poly.pdbx_seq_one_letter_code
_entity_poly.pdbx_strand_id
1 'polypeptide(L)'
;MQNKIPSTKLVMDLPHYLEHFEVSSEEFALAKGIYLNALEIAINEERLFVCGDNLYYKATQYSPSLKLGKRPVPKTLSAHISTSFGGDHEAFAKKHGDNVIFVKSAADNGGLWIAREILLPYNLPKAYPMVSLQSHIESDYEDNATEFGRLHGRSQQQVHRWKLKNAGWCKGNVYLKRTDFNPDLLLTHEAKQAVLFTDYLFGGYFLPASERVSVAHNPNIKERHRTLKRLFKEMFIKYSNQIDRYIAYPDTMWVEGDIYKKQSDW
;
A
#
# COMPACT_ATOMS: atom_id res chain seq x y z
N MET A 1 -3.35 -8.05 -20.05
CA MET A 1 -4.76 -8.15 -19.61
C MET A 1 -4.79 -7.91 -18.11
N GLN A 2 -5.61 -7.00 -17.60
CA GLN A 2 -5.77 -6.86 -16.15
C GLN A 2 -6.60 -8.07 -15.66
N ASN A 3 -6.00 -8.94 -14.84
CA ASN A 3 -6.75 -9.95 -14.12
C ASN A 3 -7.76 -9.24 -13.21
N LYS A 4 -9.02 -9.23 -13.64
CA LYS A 4 -10.12 -8.71 -12.81
C LYS A 4 -10.40 -9.75 -11.75
N ILE A 5 -9.93 -9.50 -10.52
CA ILE A 5 -10.32 -10.31 -9.36
C ILE A 5 -11.82 -10.15 -9.08
N PRO A 6 -12.52 -11.19 -8.61
CA PRO A 6 -13.96 -11.13 -8.37
C PRO A 6 -14.35 -10.11 -7.30
N SER A 7 -15.26 -9.19 -7.59
CA SER A 7 -15.81 -8.29 -6.57
C SER A 7 -16.94 -8.98 -5.80
N THR A 8 -17.00 -8.78 -4.47
CA THR A 8 -18.04 -9.37 -3.61
C THR A 8 -18.92 -8.31 -2.97
N LYS A 9 -20.24 -8.52 -2.94
CA LYS A 9 -21.18 -7.68 -2.17
C LYS A 9 -21.31 -8.11 -0.71
N LEU A 10 -20.68 -9.22 -0.35
CA LEU A 10 -20.67 -9.77 1.00
C LEU A 10 -19.34 -9.40 1.66
N VAL A 11 -19.37 -9.20 2.98
CA VAL A 11 -18.13 -9.11 3.76
C VAL A 11 -17.56 -10.51 3.92
N MET A 12 -16.32 -10.71 3.48
CA MET A 12 -15.58 -11.95 3.66
C MET A 12 -14.29 -11.67 4.42
N ASP A 13 -13.86 -12.61 5.25
CA ASP A 13 -12.49 -12.62 5.78
C ASP A 13 -11.51 -12.75 4.61
N LEU A 14 -10.38 -12.03 4.63
CA LEU A 14 -9.45 -11.99 3.50
C LEU A 14 -8.89 -13.37 3.12
N PRO A 15 -8.34 -14.18 4.06
CA PRO A 15 -7.99 -15.58 3.78
C PRO A 15 -9.12 -16.37 3.12
N HIS A 16 -10.34 -16.29 3.66
CA HIS A 16 -11.48 -16.99 3.09
C HIS A 16 -11.86 -16.49 1.69
N TYR A 17 -11.73 -15.19 1.42
CA TYR A 17 -11.94 -14.62 0.08
C TYR A 17 -10.94 -15.19 -0.93
N LEU A 18 -9.65 -15.23 -0.58
CA LEU A 18 -8.59 -15.75 -1.45
C LEU A 18 -8.82 -17.23 -1.77
N GLU A 19 -9.15 -18.03 -0.76
CA GLU A 19 -9.48 -19.45 -0.92
C GLU A 19 -10.75 -19.65 -1.78
N HIS A 20 -11.83 -18.92 -1.47
CA HIS A 20 -13.12 -19.08 -2.16
C HIS A 20 -13.06 -18.76 -3.66
N PHE A 21 -12.24 -17.78 -4.04
CA PHE A 21 -12.08 -17.36 -5.44
C PHE A 21 -10.85 -17.96 -6.11
N GLU A 22 -10.10 -18.82 -5.42
CA GLU A 22 -8.86 -19.43 -5.92
C GLU A 22 -7.85 -18.38 -6.43
N VAL A 23 -7.74 -17.25 -5.72
CA VAL A 23 -6.84 -16.13 -6.07
C VAL A 23 -5.65 -16.12 -5.11
N SER A 24 -4.43 -16.04 -5.64
CA SER A 24 -3.23 -15.93 -4.80
C SER A 24 -3.09 -14.53 -4.17
N SER A 25 -2.31 -14.39 -3.09
CA SER A 25 -2.00 -13.08 -2.50
C SER A 25 -1.27 -12.16 -3.48
N GLU A 26 -0.41 -12.71 -4.34
CA GLU A 26 0.29 -11.98 -5.39
C GLU A 26 -0.68 -11.45 -6.45
N GLU A 27 -1.61 -12.29 -6.92
CA GLU A 27 -2.63 -11.89 -7.90
C GLU A 27 -3.55 -10.82 -7.32
N PHE A 28 -3.97 -10.98 -6.06
CA PHE A 28 -4.78 -9.99 -5.35
C PHE A 28 -4.04 -8.66 -5.18
N ALA A 29 -2.80 -8.70 -4.71
CA ALA A 29 -1.96 -7.53 -4.52
C ALA A 29 -1.74 -6.77 -5.84
N LEU A 30 -1.43 -7.51 -6.91
CA LEU A 30 -1.26 -6.94 -8.25
C LEU A 30 -2.55 -6.28 -8.76
N ALA A 31 -3.69 -6.98 -8.64
CA ALA A 31 -4.97 -6.47 -9.11
C ALA A 31 -5.47 -5.24 -8.33
N LYS A 32 -5.15 -5.15 -7.04
CA LYS A 32 -5.48 -3.99 -6.19
C LYS A 32 -4.41 -2.90 -6.18
N GLY A 33 -3.26 -3.11 -6.81
CA GLY A 33 -2.12 -2.19 -6.75
C GLY A 33 -1.60 -2.01 -5.32
N ILE A 34 -1.56 -3.09 -4.55
CA ILE A 34 -1.11 -3.15 -3.15
C ILE A 34 0.30 -3.73 -3.10
N TYR A 35 1.13 -3.22 -2.18
CA TYR A 35 2.43 -3.81 -1.88
C TYR A 35 2.28 -5.19 -1.23
N LEU A 36 2.80 -6.22 -1.89
CA LEU A 36 2.58 -7.63 -1.54
C LEU A 36 3.04 -7.95 -0.13
N ASN A 37 4.26 -7.55 0.24
CA ASN A 37 4.79 -7.81 1.59
C ASN A 37 3.89 -7.19 2.67
N ALA A 38 3.34 -5.98 2.43
CA ALA A 38 2.39 -5.38 3.36
C ALA A 38 1.07 -6.17 3.46
N LEU A 39 0.59 -6.75 2.36
CA LEU A 39 -0.58 -7.62 2.33
C LEU A 39 -0.33 -8.94 3.07
N GLU A 40 0.79 -9.61 2.79
CA GLU A 40 1.16 -10.88 3.43
C GLU A 40 1.30 -10.73 4.94
N ILE A 41 1.94 -9.64 5.36
CA ILE A 41 2.01 -9.32 6.78
C ILE A 41 0.59 -9.12 7.36
N ALA A 42 -0.26 -8.36 6.67
CA ALA A 42 -1.62 -8.13 7.14
C ALA A 42 -2.46 -9.41 7.20
N ILE A 43 -2.30 -10.35 6.25
CA ILE A 43 -2.97 -11.66 6.27
C ILE A 43 -2.60 -12.46 7.53
N ASN A 44 -1.34 -12.39 7.95
CA ASN A 44 -0.83 -13.19 9.07
C ASN A 44 -1.09 -12.56 10.44
N GLU A 45 -1.13 -11.23 10.53
CA GLU A 45 -1.17 -10.50 11.81
C GLU A 45 -2.49 -9.77 12.05
N GLU A 46 -3.23 -9.43 10.99
CA GLU A 46 -4.39 -8.57 11.07
C GLU A 46 -5.62 -9.29 10.52
N ARG A 47 -6.70 -9.25 11.28
CA ARG A 47 -7.97 -9.80 10.80
C ARG A 47 -8.63 -8.80 9.85
N LEU A 48 -8.29 -8.92 8.56
CA LEU A 48 -8.84 -8.09 7.50
C LEU A 48 -10.07 -8.73 6.81
N PHE A 49 -10.93 -7.86 6.29
CA PHE A 49 -12.13 -8.23 5.56
C PHE A 49 -12.17 -7.57 4.19
N VAL A 50 -12.69 -8.29 3.21
CA VAL A 50 -12.92 -7.82 1.84
C VAL A 50 -14.40 -7.52 1.66
N CYS A 51 -14.71 -6.35 1.12
CA CYS A 51 -16.05 -6.02 0.63
C CYS A 51 -15.94 -5.07 -0.57
N GLY A 52 -16.58 -5.44 -1.68
CA GLY A 52 -16.40 -4.77 -2.96
C GLY A 52 -14.95 -4.85 -3.40
N ASP A 53 -14.32 -3.69 -3.56
CA ASP A 53 -12.92 -3.56 -3.94
C ASP A 53 -11.99 -3.15 -2.79
N ASN A 54 -12.53 -3.00 -1.59
CA ASN A 54 -11.82 -2.42 -0.45
C ASN A 54 -11.52 -3.47 0.63
N LEU A 55 -10.42 -3.23 1.34
CA LEU A 55 -10.07 -3.90 2.57
C LEU A 55 -10.64 -3.13 3.77
N TYR A 56 -11.00 -3.86 4.81
CA TYR A 56 -11.52 -3.32 6.04
C TYR A 56 -10.92 -4.03 7.24
N TYR A 57 -10.81 -3.33 8.36
CA TYR A 57 -10.49 -3.91 9.65
C TYR A 57 -11.65 -3.72 10.62
N LYS A 58 -11.74 -4.60 11.61
CA LYS A 58 -12.71 -4.46 12.69
C LYS A 58 -12.26 -3.36 13.66
N ALA A 59 -13.00 -2.26 13.72
CA ALA A 59 -12.63 -1.09 14.52
C ALA A 59 -13.18 -1.14 15.96
N THR A 60 -14.25 -1.89 16.18
CA THR A 60 -14.96 -1.96 17.46
C THR A 60 -14.81 -3.33 18.10
N GLN A 61 -15.06 -3.45 19.41
CA GLN A 61 -14.98 -4.72 20.14
C GLN A 61 -16.30 -5.09 20.81
N TYR A 62 -17.44 -4.74 20.22
CA TYR A 62 -18.75 -5.01 20.83
C TYR A 62 -19.01 -6.52 21.01
N SER A 63 -18.39 -7.32 20.14
CA SER A 63 -18.30 -8.78 20.21
C SER A 63 -16.83 -9.22 20.25
N PRO A 64 -16.43 -10.15 21.13
CA PRO A 64 -15.07 -10.68 21.16
C PRO A 64 -14.66 -11.37 19.86
N SER A 65 -15.62 -11.97 19.14
CA SER A 65 -15.43 -12.57 17.83
C SER A 65 -16.48 -12.06 16.85
N LEU A 66 -16.05 -11.40 15.77
CA LEU A 66 -16.96 -11.08 14.67
C LEU A 66 -17.42 -12.39 14.03
N LYS A 67 -18.71 -12.73 14.21
CA LYS A 67 -19.37 -13.89 13.61
C LYS A 67 -20.20 -13.40 12.43
N LEU A 68 -19.67 -13.60 11.23
CA LEU A 68 -20.40 -13.33 9.99
C LEU A 68 -21.41 -14.45 9.75
N GLY A 69 -22.67 -14.11 9.49
CA GLY A 69 -23.69 -15.09 9.11
C GLY A 69 -23.47 -15.60 7.68
N LYS A 70 -24.34 -16.51 7.20
CA LYS A 70 -24.23 -17.11 5.85
C LYS A 70 -24.26 -16.10 4.68
N ARG A 71 -24.87 -14.92 4.88
CA ARG A 71 -24.94 -13.82 3.90
C ARG A 71 -24.71 -12.48 4.58
N PRO A 72 -23.45 -12.12 4.87
CA PRO A 72 -23.10 -10.92 5.60
C PRO A 72 -23.13 -9.70 4.65
N VAL A 73 -24.33 -9.20 4.34
CA VAL A 73 -24.49 -7.98 3.55
C VAL A 73 -24.27 -6.76 4.46
N PRO A 74 -23.25 -5.93 4.22
CA PRO A 74 -23.02 -4.74 5.03
C PRO A 74 -23.99 -3.62 4.66
N LYS A 75 -24.20 -2.68 5.58
CA LYS A 75 -24.72 -1.35 5.28
C LYS A 75 -23.60 -0.34 5.47
N THR A 76 -23.59 0.77 4.73
CA THR A 76 -22.73 1.88 5.16
C THR A 76 -23.20 2.38 6.53
N LEU A 77 -22.25 2.75 7.38
CA LEU A 77 -22.56 3.19 8.75
C LEU A 77 -23.46 4.44 8.71
N SER A 78 -23.17 5.38 7.81
CA SER A 78 -24.00 6.56 7.57
C SER A 78 -25.46 6.22 7.22
N ALA A 79 -25.68 5.25 6.31
CA ALA A 79 -27.02 4.81 5.95
C ALA A 79 -27.72 4.10 7.11
N HIS A 80 -26.99 3.32 7.91
CA HIS A 80 -27.55 2.66 9.09
C HIS A 80 -28.00 3.66 10.15
N ILE A 81 -27.16 4.65 10.49
CA ILE A 81 -27.49 5.71 11.47
C ILE A 81 -28.68 6.53 10.96
N SER A 82 -28.68 6.92 9.68
CA SER A 82 -29.78 7.68 9.09
C SER A 82 -31.12 6.94 9.18
N THR A 83 -31.14 5.65 8.84
CA THR A 83 -32.38 4.84 8.79
C THR A 83 -32.86 4.36 10.15
N SER A 84 -31.95 4.07 11.08
CA SER A 84 -32.28 3.40 12.36
C SER A 84 -32.24 4.33 13.57
N PHE A 85 -31.63 5.51 13.43
CA PHE A 85 -31.47 6.51 14.48
C PHE A 85 -31.86 7.93 14.01
N GLY A 86 -32.47 8.06 12.83
CA GLY A 86 -32.88 9.37 12.29
C GLY A 86 -31.73 10.32 12.01
N GLY A 87 -30.50 9.81 11.84
CA GLY A 87 -29.29 10.63 11.68
C GLY A 87 -28.63 11.04 13.00
N ASP A 88 -29.18 10.63 14.15
CA ASP A 88 -28.62 10.94 15.47
C ASP A 88 -27.43 10.04 15.80
N HIS A 89 -26.23 10.61 15.62
CA HIS A 89 -24.96 9.94 15.92
C HIS A 89 -24.73 9.79 17.43
N GLU A 90 -25.29 10.67 18.27
CA GLU A 90 -25.17 10.60 19.72
C GLU A 90 -26.02 9.46 20.28
N ALA A 91 -27.25 9.31 19.78
CA ALA A 91 -28.11 8.18 20.13
C ALA A 91 -27.47 6.84 19.74
N PHE A 92 -26.84 6.75 18.56
CA PHE A 92 -26.07 5.58 18.16
C PHE A 92 -24.91 5.31 19.12
N ALA A 93 -24.04 6.30 19.34
CA ALA A 93 -22.87 6.16 20.19
C ALA A 93 -23.24 5.75 21.62
N LYS A 94 -24.28 6.38 22.21
CA LYS A 94 -24.78 6.04 23.54
C LYS A 94 -25.32 4.61 23.62
N LYS A 95 -26.04 4.14 22.60
CA LYS A 95 -26.59 2.79 22.57
C LYS A 95 -25.51 1.71 22.50
N HIS A 96 -24.40 2.01 21.83
CA HIS A 96 -23.31 1.06 21.57
C HIS A 96 -22.09 1.24 22.48
N GLY A 97 -22.06 2.28 23.31
CA GLY A 97 -21.01 2.54 24.28
C GLY A 97 -19.76 3.21 23.69
N ASP A 98 -19.91 3.98 22.62
CA ASP A 98 -18.80 4.65 21.92
C ASP A 98 -18.72 6.15 22.15
N ASN A 99 -17.62 6.71 21.68
CA ASN A 99 -17.44 8.13 21.52
C ASN A 99 -18.13 8.64 20.24
N VAL A 100 -18.96 9.69 20.36
CA VAL A 100 -19.65 10.32 19.22
C VAL A 100 -18.69 10.81 18.12
N ILE A 101 -17.49 11.30 18.49
CA ILE A 101 -16.47 11.77 17.56
C ILE A 101 -15.98 10.60 16.70
N PHE A 102 -15.75 9.44 17.33
CA PHE A 102 -15.38 8.22 16.61
C PHE A 102 -16.49 7.80 15.63
N VAL A 103 -17.74 7.76 16.08
CA VAL A 103 -18.88 7.35 15.24
C VAL A 103 -19.07 8.27 14.04
N LYS A 104 -19.00 9.60 14.24
CA LYS A 104 -19.07 10.59 13.14
C LYS A 104 -17.94 10.38 12.16
N SER A 105 -16.70 10.32 12.64
CA SER A 105 -15.53 10.06 11.81
C SER A 105 -15.65 8.74 11.03
N ALA A 106 -16.11 7.67 11.68
CA ALA A 106 -16.33 6.37 11.04
C ALA A 106 -17.38 6.44 9.93
N ALA A 107 -18.47 7.16 10.14
CA ALA A 107 -19.54 7.32 9.16
C ALA A 107 -19.07 8.14 7.94
N ASP A 108 -18.30 9.20 8.17
CA ASP A 108 -17.76 10.07 7.12
C ASP A 108 -16.67 9.38 6.28
N ASN A 109 -15.90 8.48 6.90
CA ASN A 109 -14.78 7.78 6.26
C ASN A 109 -15.18 6.40 5.70
N GLY A 110 -16.44 6.20 5.32
CA GLY A 110 -16.87 5.00 4.60
C GLY A 110 -16.94 3.73 5.45
N GLY A 111 -17.14 3.85 6.76
CA GLY A 111 -17.34 2.72 7.66
C GLY A 111 -18.55 1.87 7.26
N LEU A 112 -18.45 0.56 7.51
CA LEU A 112 -19.51 -0.41 7.30
C LEU A 112 -20.07 -0.88 8.64
N TRP A 113 -21.39 -0.99 8.72
CA TRP A 113 -22.09 -1.64 9.82
C TRP A 113 -22.46 -3.06 9.43
N ILE A 114 -21.95 -4.04 10.18
CA ILE A 114 -22.26 -5.44 9.95
C ILE A 114 -22.14 -6.28 11.22
N ALA A 115 -23.08 -7.22 11.42
CA ALA A 115 -23.08 -8.15 12.55
C ALA A 115 -22.86 -7.46 13.92
N ARG A 116 -23.44 -6.26 14.09
CA ARG A 116 -23.28 -5.39 15.26
C ARG A 116 -21.85 -4.93 15.50
N GLU A 117 -21.08 -4.69 14.45
CA GLU A 117 -19.72 -4.17 14.49
C GLU A 117 -19.53 -3.08 13.43
N ILE A 118 -18.57 -2.19 13.68
CA ILE A 118 -18.09 -1.21 12.71
C ILE A 118 -16.81 -1.75 12.09
N LEU A 119 -16.82 -1.88 10.77
CA LEU A 119 -15.62 -2.10 9.97
C LEU A 119 -15.19 -0.77 9.35
N LEU A 120 -13.90 -0.44 9.43
CA LEU A 120 -13.35 0.78 8.82
C LEU A 120 -12.43 0.41 7.65
N PRO A 121 -12.38 1.24 6.58
CA PRO A 121 -11.47 1.00 5.49
C PRO A 121 -10.03 0.85 5.97
N TYR A 122 -9.34 -0.13 5.43
CA TYR A 122 -7.94 -0.41 5.71
C TYR A 122 -7.12 -0.17 4.44
N ASN A 123 -6.22 0.80 4.51
CA ASN A 123 -5.41 1.21 3.36
C ASN A 123 -3.98 0.66 3.49
N LEU A 124 -3.63 -0.29 2.64
CA LEU A 124 -2.26 -0.75 2.48
C LEU A 124 -1.49 0.17 1.52
N PRO A 125 -0.14 0.21 1.60
CA PRO A 125 0.69 0.97 0.68
C PRO A 125 0.42 0.58 -0.77
N LYS A 126 0.37 1.58 -1.64
CA LYS A 126 0.23 1.33 -3.07
C LYS A 126 1.55 0.82 -3.65
N ALA A 127 1.45 -0.22 -4.46
CA ALA A 127 2.54 -0.67 -5.32
C ALA A 127 2.30 -0.22 -6.76
N TYR A 128 3.40 0.04 -7.44
CA TYR A 128 3.45 0.44 -8.83
C TYR A 128 4.38 -0.50 -9.57
N PRO A 129 4.01 -0.96 -10.78
CA PRO A 129 4.90 -1.78 -11.58
C PRO A 129 6.10 -0.92 -12.02
N MET A 130 7.30 -1.42 -11.75
CA MET A 130 8.54 -0.86 -12.27
C MET A 130 9.23 -1.91 -13.14
N VAL A 131 9.55 -1.52 -14.37
CA VAL A 131 10.32 -2.33 -15.33
C VAL A 131 11.63 -1.64 -15.65
N SER A 132 12.55 -2.35 -16.30
CA SER A 132 13.74 -1.73 -16.89
C SER A 132 13.35 -0.67 -17.93
N LEU A 133 14.01 0.48 -17.89
CA LEU A 133 13.86 1.51 -18.92
C LEU A 133 14.27 0.98 -20.31
N GLN A 134 15.28 0.11 -20.37
CA GLN A 134 15.70 -0.55 -21.61
C GLN A 134 14.50 -1.31 -22.21
N SER A 135 13.92 -2.21 -21.44
CA SER A 135 12.82 -3.07 -21.90
C SER A 135 11.58 -2.26 -22.27
N HIS A 136 11.26 -1.19 -21.54
CA HIS A 136 10.17 -0.28 -21.89
C HIS A 136 10.40 0.43 -23.24
N ILE A 137 11.63 0.88 -23.51
CA ILE A 137 11.96 1.52 -24.80
C ILE A 137 11.93 0.49 -25.94
N GLU A 138 12.42 -0.72 -25.71
CA GLU A 138 12.35 -1.81 -26.69
C GLU A 138 10.91 -2.17 -27.04
N SER A 139 10.03 -2.31 -26.04
CA SER A 139 8.64 -2.75 -26.24
C SER A 139 7.74 -1.66 -26.81
N ASP A 140 7.83 -0.44 -26.27
CA ASP A 140 6.83 0.60 -26.52
C ASP A 140 7.30 1.64 -27.53
N TYR A 141 8.60 1.63 -27.88
CA TYR A 141 9.22 2.58 -28.81
C TYR A 141 10.09 1.89 -29.87
N GLU A 142 9.98 0.56 -30.05
CA GLU A 142 10.75 -0.20 -31.06
C GLU A 142 12.28 0.01 -30.93
N ASP A 143 12.77 0.07 -29.68
CA ASP A 143 14.15 0.41 -29.29
C ASP A 143 14.62 1.82 -29.73
N ASN A 144 13.70 2.70 -30.09
CA ASN A 144 14.01 4.07 -30.50
C ASN A 144 14.16 5.01 -29.29
N ALA A 145 15.35 4.99 -28.68
CA ALA A 145 15.70 5.87 -27.56
C ALA A 145 15.62 7.38 -27.90
N THR A 146 15.78 7.75 -29.18
CA THR A 146 15.65 9.14 -29.63
C THR A 146 14.20 9.59 -29.59
N GLU A 147 13.28 8.75 -30.05
CA GLU A 147 11.85 9.05 -30.01
C GLU A 147 11.32 9.09 -28.58
N PHE A 148 11.73 8.14 -27.73
CA PHE A 148 11.47 8.22 -26.28
C PHE A 148 11.99 9.54 -25.70
N GLY A 149 13.25 9.88 -25.97
CA GLY A 149 13.84 11.14 -25.50
C GLY A 149 13.02 12.35 -25.93
N ARG A 150 12.64 12.43 -27.20
CA ARG A 150 11.85 13.52 -27.77
C ARG A 150 10.48 13.66 -27.10
N LEU A 151 9.73 12.57 -26.99
CA LEU A 151 8.39 12.55 -26.39
C LEU A 151 8.42 12.91 -24.90
N HIS A 152 9.52 12.59 -24.23
CA HIS A 152 9.76 12.91 -22.84
C HIS A 152 10.69 14.11 -22.67
N GLY A 153 10.88 15.02 -23.65
CA GLY A 153 11.68 16.24 -23.45
C GLY A 153 13.11 16.04 -22.91
N ARG A 154 13.80 14.99 -23.37
CA ARG A 154 15.18 14.62 -23.02
C ARG A 154 16.03 14.37 -24.25
N SER A 155 17.34 14.54 -24.10
CA SER A 155 18.29 14.20 -25.16
C SER A 155 18.52 12.69 -25.24
N GLN A 156 18.83 12.19 -26.44
CA GLN A 156 19.24 10.79 -26.65
C GLN A 156 20.42 10.41 -25.75
N GLN A 157 21.39 11.32 -25.55
CA GLN A 157 22.53 11.08 -24.66
C GLN A 157 22.11 10.87 -23.21
N GLN A 158 21.11 11.61 -22.73
CA GLN A 158 20.59 11.46 -21.37
C GLN A 158 19.88 10.11 -21.20
N VAL A 159 19.04 9.73 -22.19
CA VAL A 159 18.38 8.42 -22.20
C VAL A 159 19.40 7.29 -22.22
N HIS A 160 20.45 7.39 -23.03
CA HIS A 160 21.53 6.41 -23.08
C HIS A 160 22.24 6.26 -21.71
N ARG A 161 22.55 7.38 -21.03
CA ARG A 161 23.14 7.35 -19.68
C ARG A 161 22.22 6.70 -18.64
N TRP A 162 20.90 6.81 -18.80
CA TRP A 162 19.94 6.14 -17.93
C TRP A 162 19.88 4.64 -18.18
N LYS A 163 19.88 4.22 -19.46
CA LYS A 163 19.97 2.79 -19.84
C LYS A 163 21.22 2.14 -19.22
N LEU A 164 22.38 2.78 -19.33
CA LEU A 164 23.65 2.30 -18.74
C LEU A 164 23.63 2.19 -17.20
N LYS A 165 22.72 2.89 -16.51
CA LYS A 165 22.61 2.89 -15.05
C LYS A 165 21.49 1.99 -14.53
N ASN A 166 20.96 1.08 -15.37
CA ASN A 166 19.84 0.22 -15.03
C ASN A 166 18.65 1.03 -14.47
N ALA A 167 18.30 2.12 -15.16
CA ALA A 167 17.17 2.96 -14.78
C ALA A 167 15.85 2.18 -14.84
N GLY A 168 14.95 2.47 -13.91
CA GLY A 168 13.59 1.95 -13.91
C GLY A 168 12.61 2.91 -14.58
N TRP A 169 11.60 2.35 -15.22
CA TRP A 169 10.42 3.06 -15.69
C TRP A 169 9.23 2.72 -14.80
N CYS A 170 8.59 3.73 -14.23
CA CYS A 170 7.45 3.57 -13.34
C CYS A 170 6.55 4.80 -13.41
N LYS A 171 5.22 4.62 -13.50
CA LYS A 171 4.22 5.70 -13.54
C LYS A 171 4.56 6.85 -14.50
N GLY A 172 5.03 6.57 -15.72
CA GLY A 172 5.36 7.62 -16.68
C GLY A 172 6.66 8.38 -16.39
N ASN A 173 7.48 7.90 -15.46
CA ASN A 173 8.69 8.59 -15.01
C ASN A 173 9.89 7.65 -15.00
N VAL A 174 11.07 8.24 -15.23
CA VAL A 174 12.37 7.54 -15.15
C VAL A 174 12.92 7.66 -13.73
N TYR A 175 13.38 6.53 -13.19
CA TYR A 175 13.94 6.40 -11.86
C TYR A 175 15.36 5.86 -11.92
N LEU A 176 16.29 6.46 -11.16
CA LEU A 176 17.66 5.95 -11.04
C LEU A 176 17.90 5.38 -9.65
N LYS A 177 18.51 4.19 -9.61
CA LYS A 177 19.04 3.54 -8.41
C LYS A 177 20.04 4.47 -7.72
N ARG A 178 19.91 4.64 -6.39
CA ARG A 178 20.75 5.54 -5.58
C ARG A 178 21.50 4.83 -4.46
N THR A 179 21.07 3.64 -4.11
CA THR A 179 21.70 2.74 -3.14
C THR A 179 22.06 1.44 -3.84
N ASP A 180 22.84 0.61 -3.17
CA ASP A 180 23.22 -0.73 -3.59
C ASP A 180 23.09 -1.70 -2.40
N PHE A 181 21.98 -1.63 -1.66
CA PHE A 181 21.75 -2.59 -0.57
C PHE A 181 21.56 -4.00 -1.12
N ASN A 182 20.91 -4.11 -2.28
CA ASN A 182 20.84 -5.33 -3.08
C ASN A 182 21.67 -5.16 -4.37
N PRO A 183 22.98 -5.50 -4.35
CA PRO A 183 23.86 -5.29 -5.50
C PRO A 183 23.43 -6.12 -6.72
N ASP A 184 22.79 -7.27 -6.48
CA ASP A 184 22.35 -8.20 -7.52
C ASP A 184 21.00 -7.80 -8.14
N LEU A 185 20.36 -6.74 -7.63
CA LEU A 185 19.10 -6.26 -8.16
C LEU A 185 19.27 -5.65 -9.55
N LEU A 186 18.86 -6.42 -10.56
CA LEU A 186 18.64 -5.97 -11.93
C LEU A 186 17.16 -5.77 -12.20
N LEU A 187 16.82 -4.70 -12.92
CA LEU A 187 15.47 -4.51 -13.43
C LEU A 187 15.39 -5.24 -14.76
N THR A 188 14.29 -5.95 -14.97
CA THR A 188 14.04 -6.73 -16.19
C THR A 188 12.77 -6.22 -16.86
N HIS A 189 12.31 -6.92 -17.89
CA HIS A 189 11.01 -6.69 -18.50
C HIS A 189 9.86 -7.12 -17.57
N GLU A 190 10.11 -8.06 -16.65
CA GLU A 190 9.15 -8.45 -15.62
C GLU A 190 8.98 -7.31 -14.62
N ALA A 191 7.73 -6.95 -14.35
CA ALA A 191 7.41 -5.83 -13.48
C ALA A 191 7.71 -6.18 -12.00
N LYS A 192 8.57 -5.38 -11.39
CA LYS A 192 8.87 -5.41 -9.96
C LYS A 192 7.99 -4.42 -9.21
N GLN A 193 7.61 -4.74 -7.97
CA GLN A 193 6.81 -3.82 -7.17
C GLN A 193 7.66 -2.65 -6.64
N ALA A 194 7.31 -1.44 -7.06
CA ALA A 194 7.81 -0.20 -6.50
C ALA A 194 6.79 0.41 -5.53
N VAL A 195 7.22 0.77 -4.34
CA VAL A 195 6.41 1.44 -3.32
C VAL A 195 7.06 2.76 -2.91
N LEU A 196 6.31 3.76 -2.46
CA LEU A 196 6.92 4.98 -1.95
C LEU A 196 7.85 4.64 -0.78
N PHE A 197 9.06 5.18 -0.80
CA PHE A 197 10.05 4.86 0.23
C PHE A 197 9.60 5.28 1.63
N THR A 198 8.86 6.40 1.73
CA THR A 198 8.25 6.84 2.99
C THR A 198 7.20 5.88 3.51
N ASP A 199 6.36 5.33 2.62
CA ASP A 199 5.33 4.36 3.02
C ASP A 199 5.98 3.06 3.47
N TYR A 200 7.00 2.60 2.74
CA TYR A 200 7.79 1.43 3.12
C TYR A 200 8.46 1.60 4.50
N LEU A 201 9.17 2.72 4.68
CA LEU A 201 9.92 3.01 5.89
C LEU A 201 9.03 3.22 7.10
N PHE A 202 8.02 4.11 6.99
CA PHE A 202 7.18 4.49 8.12
C PHE A 202 6.05 3.50 8.39
N GLY A 203 5.76 2.59 7.46
CA GLY A 203 5.01 1.38 7.73
C GLY A 203 5.83 0.28 8.42
N GLY A 204 7.16 0.44 8.50
CA GLY A 204 8.03 -0.49 9.21
C GLY A 204 8.16 -1.86 8.55
N TYR A 205 7.93 -1.96 7.23
CA TYR A 205 7.91 -3.23 6.49
C TYR A 205 9.30 -3.88 6.31
N PHE A 206 10.34 -3.25 6.84
CA PHE A 206 11.70 -3.81 6.93
C PHE A 206 11.96 -4.55 8.25
N LEU A 207 11.05 -4.45 9.21
CA LEU A 207 11.14 -5.13 10.50
C LEU A 207 10.35 -6.44 10.48
N PRO A 208 10.73 -7.41 11.33
CA PRO A 208 9.86 -8.52 11.65
C PRO A 208 8.51 -8.05 12.19
N ALA A 209 7.46 -8.77 11.81
CA ALA A 209 6.12 -8.79 12.38
C ALA A 209 5.98 -8.21 13.80
N SER A 210 6.56 -8.93 14.77
CA SER A 210 6.46 -8.66 16.20
C SER A 210 7.03 -7.30 16.60
N GLU A 211 8.10 -6.86 15.94
CA GLU A 211 8.74 -5.56 16.21
C GLU A 211 7.95 -4.42 15.59
N ARG A 212 7.40 -4.62 14.39
CA ARG A 212 6.55 -3.64 13.70
C ARG A 212 5.31 -3.32 14.53
N VAL A 213 4.65 -4.33 15.09
CA VAL A 213 3.47 -4.16 15.96
C VAL A 213 3.84 -3.32 17.20
N SER A 214 4.97 -3.60 17.86
CA SER A 214 5.44 -2.83 19.02
C SER A 214 5.62 -1.34 18.69
N VAL A 215 6.21 -1.03 17.53
CA VAL A 215 6.41 0.35 17.08
C VAL A 215 5.09 1.01 16.64
N ALA A 216 4.18 0.26 16.03
CA ALA A 216 2.87 0.73 15.58
C ALA A 216 1.95 1.16 16.74
N HIS A 217 2.07 0.51 17.91
CA HIS A 217 1.30 0.83 19.11
C HIS A 217 1.68 2.15 19.77
N ASN A 218 2.79 2.81 19.36
CA ASN A 218 3.11 4.14 19.87
C ASN A 218 2.12 5.18 19.29
N PRO A 219 1.28 5.83 20.11
CA PRO A 219 0.30 6.80 19.64
C PRO A 219 0.95 8.10 19.12
N ASN A 220 2.22 8.36 19.48
CA ASN A 220 2.97 9.52 19.02
C ASN A 220 3.62 9.25 17.66
N ILE A 221 2.95 9.70 16.60
CA ILE A 221 3.40 9.54 15.20
C ILE A 221 4.83 10.08 14.97
N LYS A 222 5.18 11.22 15.58
CA LYS A 222 6.51 11.83 15.40
C LYS A 222 7.60 10.95 15.99
N GLU A 223 7.34 10.40 17.17
CA GLU A 223 8.26 9.48 17.84
C GLU A 223 8.37 8.16 17.07
N ARG A 224 7.24 7.61 16.62
CA ARG A 224 7.20 6.41 15.77
C ARG A 224 8.08 6.57 14.52
N HIS A 225 7.90 7.67 13.77
CA HIS A 225 8.68 7.93 12.56
C HIS A 225 10.17 8.09 12.89
N ARG A 226 10.50 8.76 14.00
CA ARG A 226 11.90 8.89 14.46
C ARG A 226 12.52 7.52 14.76
N THR A 227 11.80 6.65 15.45
CA THR A 227 12.25 5.30 15.81
C THR A 227 12.45 4.43 14.57
N LEU A 228 11.48 4.36 13.66
CA LEU A 228 11.60 3.58 12.42
C LEU A 228 12.75 4.07 11.56
N LYS A 229 12.90 5.38 11.41
CA LYS A 229 14.03 5.97 10.67
C LYS A 229 15.37 5.60 11.30
N ARG A 230 15.48 5.64 12.64
CA ARG A 230 16.70 5.23 13.36
C ARG A 230 17.03 3.77 13.09
N LEU A 231 16.08 2.85 13.29
CA LEU A 231 16.27 1.42 13.10
C LEU A 231 16.68 1.09 11.66
N PHE A 232 16.04 1.70 10.66
CA PHE A 232 16.40 1.50 9.26
C PHE A 232 17.83 1.96 8.95
N LYS A 233 18.25 3.11 9.51
CA LYS A 233 19.62 3.62 9.35
C LYS A 233 20.65 2.73 10.04
N GLU A 234 20.31 2.11 11.18
CA GLU A 234 21.19 1.16 11.86
C GLU A 234 21.39 -0.10 11.02
N MET A 235 20.32 -0.61 10.40
CA MET A 235 20.39 -1.77 9.49
C MET A 235 21.23 -1.48 8.23
N PHE A 236 21.22 -0.24 7.75
CA PHE A 236 21.96 0.19 6.56
C PHE A 236 22.96 1.32 6.85
N ILE A 237 23.81 1.13 7.86
CA ILE A 237 24.67 2.18 8.43
C ILE A 237 25.53 2.92 7.41
N LYS A 238 26.08 2.19 6.41
CA LYS A 238 26.90 2.75 5.32
C LYS A 238 26.16 3.81 4.49
N TYR A 239 24.83 3.77 4.47
CA TYR A 239 23.97 4.64 3.66
C TYR A 239 23.16 5.63 4.51
N SER A 240 23.47 5.75 5.81
CA SER A 240 22.78 6.62 6.76
C SER A 240 22.48 8.04 6.23
N ASN A 241 23.48 8.70 5.62
CA ASN A 241 23.32 10.03 5.03
C ASN A 241 22.45 10.03 3.75
N GLN A 242 22.55 8.97 2.94
CA GLN A 242 21.73 8.82 1.74
C GLN A 242 20.27 8.58 2.10
N ILE A 243 20.02 7.78 3.13
CA ILE A 243 18.67 7.55 3.67
C ILE A 243 18.06 8.87 4.13
N ASP A 244 18.80 9.68 4.92
CA ASP A 244 18.32 11.01 5.35
C ASP A 244 17.96 11.90 4.16
N ARG A 245 18.82 11.91 3.13
CA ARG A 245 18.61 12.67 1.91
C ARG A 245 17.39 12.20 1.13
N TYR A 246 17.20 10.90 0.96
CA TYR A 246 16.17 10.35 0.08
C TYR A 246 14.78 10.31 0.72
N ILE A 247 14.68 10.16 2.04
CA ILE A 247 13.40 10.32 2.76
C ILE A 247 12.78 11.71 2.52
N ALA A 248 13.60 12.75 2.34
CA ALA A 248 13.13 14.11 2.11
C ALA A 248 12.56 14.34 0.69
N TYR A 249 12.78 13.41 -0.26
CA TYR A 249 12.20 13.49 -1.60
C TYR A 249 10.89 12.68 -1.67
N PRO A 250 9.74 13.33 -1.94
CA PRO A 250 8.42 12.70 -1.83
C PRO A 250 8.19 11.57 -2.83
N ASP A 251 8.87 11.61 -3.98
CA ASP A 251 8.71 10.64 -5.06
C ASP A 251 9.84 9.59 -5.10
N THR A 252 10.54 9.34 -3.98
CA THR A 252 11.50 8.23 -3.95
C THR A 252 10.79 6.90 -3.80
N MET A 253 11.23 5.91 -4.55
CA MET A 253 10.65 4.57 -4.57
C MET A 253 11.60 3.59 -3.90
N TRP A 254 11.03 2.66 -3.15
CA TRP A 254 11.68 1.43 -2.70
C TRP A 254 11.33 0.31 -3.66
N VAL A 255 12.34 -0.42 -4.15
CA VAL A 255 12.17 -1.52 -5.10
C VAL A 255 13.13 -2.64 -4.70
N GLU A 256 12.59 -3.77 -4.24
CA GLU A 256 13.32 -5.02 -3.95
C GLU A 256 14.68 -4.85 -3.24
N GLY A 257 14.73 -3.96 -2.25
CA GLY A 257 15.96 -3.73 -1.51
C GLY A 257 16.74 -2.50 -1.94
N ASP A 258 16.24 -1.60 -2.79
CA ASP A 258 16.97 -0.38 -3.14
C ASP A 258 16.11 0.87 -3.27
N ILE A 259 16.74 2.03 -3.07
CA ILE A 259 16.13 3.35 -3.22
C ILE A 259 16.36 3.85 -4.63
N TYR A 260 15.27 4.21 -5.30
CA TYR A 260 15.21 4.77 -6.63
C TYR A 260 14.68 6.20 -6.58
N LYS A 261 15.42 7.13 -7.19
CA LYS A 261 15.02 8.55 -7.26
C LYS A 261 14.51 8.88 -8.65
N LYS A 262 13.33 9.50 -8.72
CA LYS A 262 12.77 10.12 -9.92
C LYS A 262 13.77 11.11 -10.56
N GLN A 263 13.89 11.08 -11.88
CA GLN A 263 14.73 11.97 -12.70
C GLN A 263 13.93 12.96 -13.55
N SER A 264 12.61 12.90 -13.42
CA SER A 264 11.64 13.59 -14.27
C SER A 264 10.88 14.59 -13.42
N ASP A 265 11.56 15.65 -13.00
CA ASP A 265 10.87 16.86 -12.55
C ASP A 265 10.57 17.64 -13.83
N TRP A 266 9.32 17.59 -14.27
CA TRP A 266 8.81 18.38 -15.39
C TRP A 266 8.29 19.70 -14.84
#